data_AF-A0A938WX57-F1
#
_entry.id   AF-A0A938WX57-F1
#
_cell.length_a   1.000
_cell.length_b   1.000
_cell.length_c   1.000
_cell.angle_alpha   90.00
_cell.angle_beta   90.00
_cell.angle_gamma   90.00
#
_symmetry.space_group_name_H-M   'P 1'
#
loop_
_entity.id
_entity.type
_entity.pdbx_description
1 polymer ?
#
loop_
_entity_poly.entity_id
_entity_poly.type
_entity_poly.pdbx_seq_one_letter_code
_entity_poly.pdbx_strand_id
1 'polypeptide(L)' 'PYQLIVGKRGIQNGTVELKCRATGEREDVAIDEVVAKLAETVRSERR' A
#
# COMPACT_ATOMS: atom_id res chain seq x y z
N PRO A 1 10.08 -2.64 4.04
CA PRO A 1 9.02 -2.81 5.07
C PRO A 1 7.90 -1.79 4.82
N TYR A 2 6.69 -2.26 4.51
CA TYR A 2 5.58 -1.41 4.09
C TYR A 2 4.51 -1.32 5.17
N GLN A 3 3.76 -0.22 5.16
CA GLN A 3 2.62 0.00 6.04
C GLN A 3 1.40 0.36 5.19
N LEU A 4 0.30 -0.36 5.41
CA LEU A 4 -1.00 -0.03 4.87
C LEU A 4 -1.77 0.80 5.90
N ILE A 5 -2.24 1.96 5.51
CA ILE A 5 -3.05 2.86 6.34
C ILE A 5 -4.46 2.84 5.79
N VAL A 6 -5.38 2.33 6.61
CA VAL A 6 -6.80 2.27 6.29
C VAL A 6 -7.53 3.30 7.15
N GLY A 7 -7.81 4.45 6.56
CA GLY A 7 -8.59 5.51 7.21
C GLY A 7 -10.07 5.48 6.81
N LYS A 8 -10.92 6.10 7.63
CA LYS A 8 -12.36 6.30 7.30
C LYS A 8 -12.58 6.89 5.90
N ARG A 9 -11.71 7.81 5.47
CA ARG A 9 -11.76 8.43 4.14
C ARG A 9 -11.40 7.47 3.01
N GLY A 10 -10.36 6.65 3.21
CA GLY A 10 -9.95 5.65 2.22
C GLY A 10 -11.05 4.61 1.98
N ILE A 11 -11.69 4.11 3.04
CA ILE A 11 -12.81 3.17 2.91
C ILE A 11 -13.98 3.77 2.14
N GLN A 12 -14.30 5.05 2.36
CA GLN A 12 -15.37 5.72 1.61
C GLN A 12 -15.04 5.87 0.12
N ASN A 13 -13.76 6.04 -0.23
CA ASN A 13 -13.30 6.20 -1.60
C ASN A 13 -12.85 4.89 -2.25
N GLY A 14 -12.87 3.77 -1.52
CA GLY A 14 -12.34 2.49 -1.99
C GLY A 14 -10.81 2.44 -2.12
N THR A 15 -10.09 3.30 -1.40
CA THR A 15 -8.62 3.40 -1.47
C THR A 15 -7.96 3.17 -0.11
N VAL A 16 -6.68 2.80 -0.15
CA VAL A 16 -5.82 2.65 1.03
C VAL A 16 -4.47 3.31 0.75
N GLU A 17 -3.87 3.91 1.77
CA GLU A 17 -2.57 4.57 1.64
C GLU A 17 -1.47 3.55 1.93
N LEU A 18 -0.65 3.25 0.93
CA LEU A 18 0.54 2.41 1.03
C LEU A 18 1.75 3.31 1.32
N LYS A 19 2.38 3.10 2.47
CA LYS A 19 3.58 3.82 2.90
C LYS A 19 4.81 2.91 2.91
N CYS A 20 5.84 3.27 2.15
CA CYS A 20 7.15 2.65 2.23
C CYS A 20 7.92 3.26 3.41
N ARG A 21 8.32 2.44 4.39
CA ARG A 21 9.10 2.94 5.54
C ARG A 21 10.58 3.16 5.23
N ALA A 22 11.09 2.55 4.16
CA ALA A 22 12.48 2.69 3.76
C ALA A 22 12.71 4.02 3.03
N THR A 23 11.85 4.37 2.07
CA THR A 23 11.98 5.60 1.26
C THR A 23 11.15 6.76 1.81
N GLY A 24 10.14 6.48 2.64
CA GLY A 24 9.19 7.50 3.14
C GLY A 24 8.07 7.83 2.17
N GLU A 25 8.07 7.22 0.98
CA GLU A 25 7.06 7.42 -0.05
C GLU A 25 5.69 6.89 0.38
N ARG A 26 4.64 7.58 -0.09
CA ARG A 26 3.25 7.25 0.18
C ARG A 26 2.47 7.34 -1.12
N GLU A 27 1.64 6.35 -1.37
CA GLU A 27 0.74 6.36 -2.52
C GLU A 27 -0.65 5.89 -2.07
N ASP A 28 -1.69 6.42 -2.70
CA ASP A 28 -3.06 5.91 -2.55
C ASP A 28 -3.30 4.84 -3.62
N VAL A 29 -3.71 3.65 -3.19
CA VAL A 29 -3.99 2.50 -4.06
C VAL A 29 -5.43 2.06 -3.86
N ALA A 30 -6.07 1.60 -4.93
CA ALA A 30 -7.37 0.94 -4.84
C ALA A 30 -7.29 -0.29 -3.92
N ILE A 31 -8.29 -0.47 -3.06
CA ILE A 31 -8.30 -1.53 -2.06
C ILE A 31 -8.26 -2.93 -2.69
N ASP A 32 -8.82 -3.07 -3.89
CA ASP A 32 -8.90 -4.34 -4.61
C ASP A 32 -7.53 -4.75 -5.20
N GLU A 33 -6.69 -3.77 -5.53
CA GLU A 33 -5.40 -3.99 -6.20
C GLU A 33 -4.21 -3.98 -5.23
N VAL A 34 -4.38 -3.37 -4.07
CA VAL A 34 -3.27 -3.12 -3.13
C VAL A 34 -2.59 -4.40 -2.64
N VAL A 35 -3.34 -5.49 -2.48
CA VAL A 35 -2.81 -6.77 -1.97
C VAL A 35 -1.87 -7.39 -3.01
N ALA A 36 -2.27 -7.38 -4.28
CA ALA A 36 -1.45 -7.91 -5.37
C ALA A 36 -0.18 -7.08 -5.55
N LYS A 37 -0.32 -5.75 -5.59
CA LYS A 37 0.81 -4.81 -5.73
C LYS A 37 1.81 -4.98 -4.58
N LEU A 38 1.34 -4.95 -3.33
CA LEU A 38 2.22 -5.09 -2.16
C LEU A 38 2.93 -6.46 -2.14
N ALA A 39 2.23 -7.54 -2.49
CA ALA A 39 2.84 -8.87 -2.53
C ALA A 39 3.96 -8.97 -3.58
N GLU A 40 3.77 -8.37 -4.75
CA GLU A 40 4.79 -8.30 -5.80
C GLU A 40 5.98 -7.45 -5.37
N THR A 41 5.74 -6.25 -4.84
CA THR A 41 6.81 -5.35 -4.38
C THR A 41 7.65 -5.99 -3.27
N VAL A 42 7.01 -6.63 -2.29
CA VAL A 42 7.71 -7.33 -1.20
C VAL A 42 8.54 -8.52 -1.71
N ARG A 43 8.05 -9.26 -2.72
CA ARG A 43 8.81 -10.36 -3.32
C ARG A 43 10.01 -9.84 -4.12
N SER A 44 9.83 -8.75 -4.87
CA SER A 44 10.90 -8.14 -5.66
C SER A 44 12.02 -7.57 -4.79
N GLU A 45 11.70 -6.89 -3.69
CA GLU A 45 12.72 -6.30 -2.80
C GLU A 45 13.45 -7.31 -1.91
N ARG A 46 12.91 -8.52 -1.75
CA ARG A 46 13.52 -9.59 -0.92
C ARG A 46 14.44 -10.52 -1.70
N ARG A 47 14.59 -10.33 -3.01
CA ARG A 47 15.46 -11.15 -3.88
C ARG A 47 16.81 -10.47 -4.04
#